data_AF-A7RMC5-F1
#
_entry.id   AF-A7RMC5-F1
#
_cell.length_a   1.000
_cell.length_b   1.000
_cell.length_c   1.000
_cell.angle_alpha   90.00
_cell.angle_beta   90.00
_cell.angle_gamma   90.00
#
_symmetry.space_group_name_H-M   'P 1'
#
loop_
_entity.id
_entity.type
_entity.pdbx_description
1 polymer ?
#
loop_
_entity_poly.entity_id
_entity_poly.type
_entity_poly.pdbx_seq_one_letter_code
_entity_poly.pdbx_strand_id
1 'polypeptide(L)'
;YITIIYFLTDVEKGGQTAFPVADNATFSETAWRDATKHVSNLSSYCASANLLVTPKKGKAIMWYNHVLDGQTGWIGDLDPTSYHGGCDVIKGHKLIMNSWINVIGEDFEHLKPWRDKRERIVGYG
;
A
#
# COMPACT_ATOMS: atom_id res chain seq x y z
N TYR A 1 -7.74 -0.63 4.50
CA TYR A 1 -8.07 -1.92 3.87
C TYR A 1 -7.57 -1.96 2.43
N ILE A 2 -8.07 -1.11 1.52
CA ILE A 2 -7.55 -1.01 0.14
C ILE A 2 -6.75 0.28 -0.02
N THR A 3 -5.67 0.21 -0.80
CA THR A 3 -4.98 1.40 -1.32
C THR A 3 -5.16 1.46 -2.84
N ILE A 4 -5.50 2.64 -3.35
CA ILE A 4 -5.55 2.93 -4.79
C ILE A 4 -4.59 4.09 -5.06
N ILE A 5 -3.68 3.90 -6.02
CA ILE A 5 -2.85 4.99 -6.55
C ILE A 5 -3.29 5.29 -7.98
N TYR A 6 -3.58 6.55 -8.25
CA TYR A 6 -3.84 7.10 -9.58
C TYR A 6 -2.61 7.88 -10.06
N PHE A 7 -2.15 7.60 -11.26
CA PHE A 7 -1.05 8.33 -11.89
C PHE A 7 -1.62 9.48 -12.73
N LEU A 8 -1.33 10.72 -12.31
CA LEU A 8 -1.87 11.95 -12.91
C LEU A 8 -0.99 12.51 -14.03
N THR A 9 0.27 12.06 -14.10
CA THR A 9 1.23 12.42 -15.14
C THR A 9 1.96 11.20 -15.69
N ASP A 10 2.46 11.32 -16.91
CA ASP A 10 3.54 10.48 -17.40
C ASP A 10 4.86 10.93 -16.77
N VAL A 11 5.72 9.98 -16.43
CA VAL A 11 7.08 10.25 -15.94
C VAL A 11 8.06 9.81 -17.02
N GLU A 12 9.02 10.68 -17.33
CA GLU A 12 9.99 10.42 -18.41
C GLU A 12 10.99 9.33 -18.03
N LYS A 13 11.53 9.38 -16.80
CA LYS A 13 12.48 8.37 -16.30
C LYS A 13 12.38 8.22 -14.78
N GLY A 14 12.36 6.97 -14.31
CA GLY A 14 12.23 6.65 -12.88
C GLY A 14 10.77 6.76 -12.41
N GLY A 15 10.59 7.03 -11.11
CA GLY A 15 9.27 7.30 -10.51
C GLY A 15 8.35 6.08 -10.41
N GLN A 16 8.87 4.85 -10.55
CA GLN A 16 8.07 3.64 -10.38
C GLN A 16 7.44 3.57 -8.99
N THR A 17 6.33 2.85 -8.88
CA THR A 17 5.87 2.32 -7.59
C THR A 17 6.43 0.91 -7.46
N ALA A 18 7.30 0.70 -6.49
CA ALA A 18 7.97 -0.57 -6.23
C ALA A 18 7.25 -1.35 -5.15
N PHE A 19 7.14 -2.66 -5.33
CA PHE A 19 6.74 -3.64 -4.33
C PHE A 19 7.89 -4.63 -4.14
N PRO A 20 8.79 -4.38 -3.17
CA PRO A 20 10.02 -5.14 -2.99
C PRO A 20 9.83 -6.62 -2.77
N VAL A 21 8.71 -7.01 -2.16
CA VAL A 21 8.43 -8.39 -1.73
C VAL A 21 7.13 -8.95 -2.31
N ALA A 22 6.63 -8.34 -3.40
CA ALA A 22 5.52 -8.92 -4.15
C ALA A 22 5.83 -10.36 -4.57
N ASP A 23 4.82 -11.23 -4.47
CA ASP A 23 4.89 -12.66 -4.80
C ASP A 23 6.05 -13.44 -4.16
N ASN A 24 6.61 -12.93 -3.05
CA ASN A 24 7.69 -13.64 -2.34
C ASN A 24 7.12 -14.76 -1.47
N ALA A 25 7.01 -15.97 -2.04
CA ALA A 25 6.53 -17.17 -1.37
C ALA A 25 7.36 -17.59 -0.14
N THR A 26 8.59 -17.08 -0.01
CA THR A 26 9.51 -17.34 1.11
C THR A 26 9.66 -16.14 2.04
N PHE A 27 8.72 -15.18 1.99
CA PHE A 27 8.78 -14.00 2.84
C PHE A 27 8.84 -14.40 4.33
N SER A 28 9.82 -13.83 5.03
CA SER A 28 10.00 -14.00 6.46
C SER A 28 10.21 -12.62 7.06
N GLU A 29 9.42 -12.26 8.09
CA GLU A 29 9.56 -10.96 8.75
C GLU A 29 10.95 -10.75 9.35
N THR A 30 11.60 -11.81 9.83
CA THR A 30 12.97 -11.71 10.37
C THR A 30 13.98 -11.44 9.26
N ALA A 31 13.91 -12.16 8.14
CA ALA A 31 14.72 -11.90 6.97
C ALA A 31 14.46 -10.50 6.38
N TRP A 32 13.21 -10.05 6.40
CA TRP A 32 12.83 -8.69 6.00
C TRP A 32 13.44 -7.64 6.93
N ARG A 33 13.31 -7.79 8.25
CA ARG A 33 13.92 -6.88 9.25
C ARG A 33 15.43 -6.83 9.12
N ASP A 34 16.10 -7.94 8.86
CA ASP A 34 17.56 -7.94 8.66
C ASP A 34 17.95 -7.32 7.29
N ALA A 35 17.15 -7.54 6.25
CA ALA A 35 17.33 -6.94 4.94
C ALA A 35 16.89 -5.46 4.87
N THR A 36 16.05 -4.97 5.81
CA THR A 36 15.44 -3.63 5.76
C THR A 36 16.45 -2.50 5.73
N LYS A 37 17.71 -2.71 6.12
CA LYS A 37 18.76 -1.70 5.92
C LYS A 37 19.04 -1.39 4.44
N HIS A 38 18.66 -2.27 3.52
CA HIS A 38 18.86 -2.10 2.08
C HIS A 38 17.55 -2.07 1.28
N VAL A 39 16.62 -3.02 1.49
CA VAL A 39 15.39 -3.12 0.65
C VAL A 39 14.31 -2.07 0.94
N SER A 40 14.37 -1.40 2.10
CA SER A 40 13.48 -0.25 2.37
C SER A 40 13.95 1.04 1.69
N ASN A 41 15.24 1.11 1.33
CA ASN A 41 15.81 2.29 0.67
C ASN A 41 15.58 2.22 -0.84
N LEU A 42 14.36 2.53 -1.26
CA LEU A 42 13.96 2.53 -2.66
C LEU A 42 14.65 3.62 -3.50
N SER A 43 15.34 4.59 -2.89
CA SER A 43 16.17 5.53 -3.67
C SER A 43 17.37 4.80 -4.31
N SER A 44 17.95 3.84 -3.59
CA SER A 44 19.17 3.14 -4.01
C SER A 44 18.91 1.74 -4.56
N TYR A 45 17.82 1.09 -4.15
CA TYR A 45 17.54 -0.33 -4.46
C TYR A 45 16.19 -0.56 -5.14
N CYS A 46 15.55 0.46 -5.70
CA CYS A 46 14.30 0.31 -6.45
C CYS A 46 14.37 -0.78 -7.52
N ALA A 47 15.48 -0.86 -8.27
CA ALA A 47 15.66 -1.85 -9.34
C ALA A 47 15.66 -3.30 -8.84
N SER A 48 15.88 -3.53 -7.55
CA SER A 48 15.90 -4.86 -6.92
C SER A 48 14.53 -5.29 -6.41
N ALA A 49 13.48 -4.48 -6.59
CA ALA A 49 12.14 -4.84 -6.17
C ALA A 49 11.55 -5.94 -7.06
N ASN A 50 10.81 -6.87 -6.46
CA ASN A 50 10.14 -7.96 -7.18
C ASN A 50 9.14 -7.46 -8.24
N LEU A 51 8.43 -6.36 -7.94
CA LEU A 51 7.49 -5.75 -8.87
C LEU A 51 7.71 -4.24 -8.95
N LEU A 52 7.74 -3.72 -10.18
CA LEU A 52 7.88 -2.31 -10.51
C LEU A 52 6.76 -1.85 -11.44
N VAL A 53 5.93 -0.93 -10.96
CA VAL A 53 4.86 -0.33 -11.75
C VAL A 53 5.32 1.00 -12.30
N THR A 54 5.43 1.09 -13.63
CA THR A 54 5.75 2.35 -14.31
C THR A 54 4.54 3.30 -14.32
N PRO A 55 4.70 4.54 -13.81
CA PRO A 55 3.64 5.55 -13.81
C PRO A 55 3.30 5.94 -15.26
N LYS A 56 2.01 5.95 -15.57
CA LYS A 56 1.47 6.41 -16.86
C LYS A 56 0.18 7.16 -16.61
N LYS A 57 0.03 8.33 -17.23
CA LYS A 57 -1.15 9.18 -17.01
C LYS A 57 -2.43 8.40 -17.26
N GLY A 58 -3.36 8.46 -16.31
CA GLY A 58 -4.65 7.77 -16.39
C GLY A 58 -4.63 6.32 -15.92
N LYS A 59 -3.46 5.72 -15.65
CA LYS A 59 -3.37 4.40 -15.02
C LYS A 59 -3.71 4.51 -13.53
N ALA A 60 -4.44 3.53 -13.02
CA ALA A 60 -4.61 3.30 -11.59
C ALA A 60 -4.11 1.90 -11.23
N ILE A 61 -3.56 1.76 -10.02
CA ILE A 61 -3.25 0.47 -9.40
C ILE A 61 -3.93 0.37 -8.05
N MET A 62 -4.34 -0.84 -7.69
CA MET A 62 -5.06 -1.14 -6.47
C MET A 62 -4.49 -2.41 -5.83
N TRP A 63 -4.42 -2.44 -4.51
CA TRP A 63 -4.09 -3.64 -3.74
C TRP A 63 -4.76 -3.59 -2.35
N TYR A 64 -4.82 -4.76 -1.71
CA TYR A 64 -5.25 -4.90 -0.32
C TYR A 64 -4.05 -4.77 0.61
N ASN A 65 -4.21 -4.07 1.73
CA ASN A 65 -3.16 -3.90 2.74
C ASN A 65 -3.19 -5.01 3.81
N HIS A 66 -4.23 -5.85 3.82
CA HIS A 66 -4.48 -6.89 4.81
C HIS A 66 -4.85 -8.19 4.12
N VAL A 67 -4.47 -9.30 4.73
CA VAL A 67 -5.01 -10.62 4.39
C VAL A 67 -6.40 -10.78 4.99
N LEU A 68 -7.12 -11.82 4.56
CA LEU A 68 -8.36 -12.20 5.22
C LEU A 68 -8.05 -13.07 6.44
N ASP A 69 -8.79 -12.87 7.52
CA ASP A 69 -8.80 -13.83 8.62
C ASP A 69 -9.43 -15.14 8.14
N GLY A 70 -8.73 -16.27 8.33
CA GLY A 70 -9.12 -17.56 7.77
C GLY A 70 -10.36 -18.19 8.42
N GLN A 71 -10.79 -17.73 9.59
CA GLN A 71 -11.95 -18.27 10.31
C GLN A 71 -13.20 -17.44 10.04
N THR A 72 -13.06 -16.12 10.07
CA THR A 72 -14.16 -15.16 9.97
C THR A 72 -14.38 -14.66 8.55
N GLY A 73 -13.37 -14.77 7.67
CA GLY A 73 -13.38 -14.13 6.35
C GLY A 73 -13.33 -12.60 6.42
N TRP A 74 -13.07 -12.03 7.60
CA TRP A 74 -12.99 -10.60 7.84
C TRP A 74 -11.58 -10.05 7.60
N ILE A 75 -11.33 -8.79 7.96
CA ILE A 75 -9.99 -8.20 7.89
C ILE A 75 -9.06 -8.91 8.88
N GLY A 76 -7.97 -9.47 8.38
CA GLY A 76 -6.90 -10.07 9.16
C GLY A 76 -5.71 -9.13 9.33
N ASP A 77 -4.56 -9.75 9.57
CA ASP A 77 -3.29 -9.03 9.73
C ASP A 77 -2.87 -8.26 8.48
N LEU A 78 -1.91 -7.35 8.65
CA LEU A 78 -1.29 -6.65 7.52
C LEU A 78 -0.65 -7.66 6.57
N ASP A 79 -0.89 -7.48 5.26
CA ASP A 79 -0.22 -8.27 4.24
C ASP A 79 1.19 -7.72 4.01
N PRO A 80 2.27 -8.44 4.38
CA PRO A 80 3.63 -7.94 4.21
C PRO A 80 4.03 -7.79 2.73
N THR A 81 3.41 -8.55 1.83
CA THR A 81 3.67 -8.47 0.39
C THR A 81 3.14 -7.16 -0.23
N SER A 82 2.26 -6.46 0.49
CA SER A 82 1.78 -5.13 0.13
C SER A 82 2.78 -3.99 0.42
N TYR A 83 3.94 -4.30 1.01
CA TYR A 83 4.99 -3.30 1.24
C TYR A 83 5.40 -2.66 -0.08
N HIS A 84 5.33 -1.33 -0.11
CA HIS A 84 5.55 -0.57 -1.33
C HIS A 84 6.16 0.79 -1.05
N GLY A 85 6.68 1.41 -2.09
CA GLY A 85 7.06 2.82 -2.04
C GLY A 85 7.38 3.40 -3.42
N GLY A 86 7.71 4.68 -3.43
CA GLY A 86 8.07 5.39 -4.64
C GLY A 86 9.57 5.33 -4.89
N CYS A 87 9.96 4.97 -6.11
CA CYS A 87 11.33 5.15 -6.58
C CYS A 87 11.60 6.60 -6.95
N ASP A 88 12.89 6.97 -6.97
CA ASP A 88 13.33 8.30 -7.37
C ASP A 88 12.88 8.65 -8.79
N VAL A 89 12.45 9.90 -8.96
CA VAL A 89 12.21 10.47 -10.30
C VAL A 89 13.54 10.98 -10.82
N ILE A 90 14.02 10.37 -11.91
CA ILE A 90 15.29 10.75 -12.53
C ILE A 90 15.07 11.87 -13.56
N LYS A 91 13.91 11.89 -14.23
CA LYS A 91 13.55 12.93 -15.20
C LYS A 91 12.04 13.15 -15.27
N GLY A 92 11.62 14.41 -15.32
CA GLY A 92 10.21 14.83 -15.35
C GLY A 92 9.61 15.02 -13.95
N HIS A 93 8.29 14.91 -13.82
CA HIS A 93 7.57 15.07 -12.56
C HIS A 93 6.51 13.97 -12.37
N LYS A 94 6.43 13.44 -11.15
CA LYS A 94 5.43 12.44 -10.74
C LYS A 94 4.35 13.10 -9.91
N LEU A 95 3.13 13.17 -10.45
CA LEU A 95 1.93 13.52 -9.69
C LEU A 95 1.06 12.28 -9.52
N ILE A 96 0.67 12.02 -8.27
CA ILE A 96 -0.22 10.91 -7.92
C ILE A 96 -1.33 11.40 -7.01
N MET A 97 -2.43 10.66 -7.01
CA MET A 97 -3.47 10.72 -5.97
C MET A 97 -3.54 9.36 -5.30
N ASN A 98 -3.51 9.35 -3.97
CA ASN A 98 -3.75 8.16 -3.16
C ASN A 98 -5.17 8.18 -2.60
N SER A 99 -5.88 7.07 -2.70
CA SER A 99 -7.17 6.87 -2.05
C SER A 99 -7.08 5.65 -1.15
N TRP A 100 -7.38 5.85 0.13
CA TRP A 100 -7.45 4.77 1.10
C TRP A 100 -8.91 4.46 1.42
N ILE A 101 -9.28 3.19 1.24
CA ILE A 101 -10.57 2.67 1.67
C ILE A 101 -10.35 1.95 3.00
N ASN A 102 -10.98 2.49 4.05
CA ASN A 102 -10.92 1.93 5.40
C ASN A 102 -12.11 0.99 5.61
N VAL A 103 -11.85 -0.09 6.33
CA VAL A 103 -12.89 -0.95 6.92
C VAL A 103 -12.91 -0.61 8.40
N ILE A 104 -14.08 -0.28 8.92
CA ILE A 104 -14.30 0.07 10.32
C ILE A 104 -15.43 -0.84 10.81
N GLY A 105 -15.18 -1.60 11.87
CA GLY A 105 -16.11 -2.62 12.36
C GLY A 105 -15.41 -3.96 12.59
N GLU A 106 -15.93 -4.73 13.53
CA GLU A 106 -15.37 -6.02 13.96
C GLU A 106 -15.79 -7.17 13.02
N ASP A 107 -16.87 -6.99 12.25
CA ASP A 107 -17.39 -7.92 11.26
C ASP A 107 -18.30 -7.18 10.24
N PHE A 108 -18.94 -7.96 9.34
CA PHE A 108 -19.88 -7.43 8.33
C PHE A 108 -21.12 -6.75 8.93
N GLU A 109 -21.64 -7.22 10.06
CA GLU A 109 -22.84 -6.67 10.71
C GLU A 109 -22.54 -5.35 11.41
N HIS A 110 -21.32 -5.21 11.92
CA HIS A 110 -20.83 -4.04 12.65
C HIS A 110 -20.04 -3.07 11.76
N LEU A 111 -20.15 -3.19 10.44
CA LEU A 111 -19.56 -2.25 9.48
C LEU A 111 -20.08 -0.83 9.68
N LYS A 112 -19.15 0.11 9.87
CA LYS A 112 -19.45 1.53 10.04
C LYS A 112 -18.87 2.36 8.90
N PRO A 113 -19.62 3.37 8.40
CA PRO A 113 -19.02 4.38 7.56
C PRO A 113 -18.05 5.23 8.38
N TRP A 114 -16.99 5.74 7.74
CA TRP A 114 -16.04 6.67 8.38
C TRP A 114 -16.71 7.90 8.99
N ARG A 115 -17.89 8.28 8.49
CA ARG A 115 -18.69 9.39 9.00
C ARG A 115 -20.07 8.89 9.42
N ASP A 116 -20.18 8.30 10.60
CA ASP A 116 -21.47 7.99 11.21
C ASP A 116 -21.98 9.22 11.98
N LYS A 117 -23.08 9.82 11.52
CA LYS A 117 -23.71 10.97 12.20
C LYS A 117 -24.38 10.59 13.53
N ARG A 118 -24.48 9.30 13.86
CA ARG A 118 -25.11 8.79 15.08
C ARG A 118 -24.16 8.73 16.28
N GLU A 119 -22.84 8.76 16.07
CA GLU A 119 -21.84 8.89 17.13
C GLU A 119 -21.44 10.36 17.29
N ARG A 120 -22.11 11.07 18.22
CA ARG A 120 -21.61 12.38 18.67
C ARG A 120 -20.24 12.18 19.30
N ILE A 121 -19.26 12.97 18.86
CA ILE A 121 -17.92 13.07 19.46
C ILE A 121 -18.09 13.31 20.97
N VAL A 122 -17.87 12.27 21.77
CA VAL A 122 -17.66 12.44 23.21
C VAL A 122 -16.21 12.88 23.33
N GLY A 123 -15.99 14.19 23.38
CA GLY A 123 -14.67 14.76 23.66
C GLY A 123 -14.24 14.32 25.06
N TYR A 124 -13.13 13.59 25.16
CA TYR A 124 -12.43 13.43 26.42
C TYR A 124 -11.72 14.75 26.70
N GLY A 125 -12.18 15.47 27.73
CA GLY A 125 -11.49 16.61 28.33
C GLY A 125 -10.37 16.17 29.27
#